data_AF-A0A257V601-F1
#
_entry.id   AF-A0A257V601-F1
#
_cell.length_a   1.000
_cell.length_b   1.000
_cell.length_c   1.000
_cell.angle_alpha   90.00
_cell.angle_beta   90.00
_cell.angle_gamma   90.00
#
_symmetry.space_group_name_H-M   'P 1'
#
loop_
_entity.id
_entity.type
_entity.pdbx_description
1 polymer ?
#
loop_
_entity_poly.entity_id
_entity_poly.type
_entity_poly.pdbx_seq_one_letter_code
_entity_poly.pdbx_strand_id
1 'polypeptide(L)'
;CVLCGLCTRVCDEIGVSAISTIDRGAGKEVAPPFHEAPPDCIGCLACAEICPTDCIPYETSDLGRTIWGKTFEMVRCPHCGRAHITREQAVFYAGRGGVPESYFLTCDACKRKQMAKTFTTLSLAR
;
A
#
# COMPACT_ATOMS: atom_id res chain seq x y z
N CYS A 1 3.08 -19.53 7.38
CA CYS A 1 1.88 -19.40 6.52
C CYS A 1 0.88 -20.49 6.91
N VAL A 2 -0.37 -20.13 7.22
CA VAL A 2 -1.45 -21.11 7.52
C VAL A 2 -2.45 -21.25 6.36
N LEU A 3 -2.09 -20.73 5.18
CA LEU A 3 -2.89 -20.80 3.95
C LEU A 3 -4.34 -20.26 4.07
N CYS A 4 -4.57 -19.27 4.93
CA CYS A 4 -5.90 -18.68 5.16
C CYS A 4 -6.46 -17.87 3.96
N GLY A 5 -5.62 -17.53 2.98
CA GLY A 5 -6.01 -16.81 1.77
C GLY A 5 -6.45 -15.35 2.01
N LEU A 6 -6.19 -14.76 3.17
CA LEU A 6 -6.49 -13.34 3.43
C LEU A 6 -5.65 -12.42 2.53
N CYS A 7 -4.37 -12.73 2.39
CA CYS A 7 -3.41 -11.95 1.59
C CYS A 7 -3.76 -11.93 0.10
N THR A 8 -4.22 -13.05 -0.47
CA THR A 8 -4.65 -13.12 -1.88
C THR A 8 -5.96 -12.36 -2.06
N ARG A 9 -6.95 -12.59 -1.19
CA ARG A 9 -8.25 -11.91 -1.25
C ARG A 9 -8.14 -10.39 -1.15
N VAL A 10 -7.31 -9.86 -0.24
CA VAL A 10 -7.14 -8.40 -0.14
C VAL A 10 -6.43 -7.82 -1.37
N CYS A 11 -5.50 -8.58 -1.97
CA CYS A 11 -4.81 -8.15 -3.19
C CYS A 11 -5.78 -8.09 -4.39
N ASP A 12 -6.70 -9.05 -4.47
CA ASP A 12 -7.78 -9.07 -5.47
C ASP A 12 -8.80 -7.96 -5.23
N GLU A 13 -9.23 -7.73 -3.98
CA GLU A 13 -10.20 -6.68 -3.64
C GLU A 13 -9.69 -5.27 -3.94
N ILE A 14 -8.38 -5.04 -3.77
CA ILE A 14 -7.75 -3.77 -4.19
C ILE A 14 -7.78 -3.63 -5.73
N GLY A 15 -7.84 -4.74 -6.45
CA GLY A 15 -7.82 -4.82 -7.91
C GLY A 15 -6.41 -4.86 -8.50
N VAL A 16 -5.46 -5.48 -7.78
CA VAL A 16 -4.05 -5.64 -8.20
C VAL A 16 -3.74 -7.09 -8.56
N SER A 17 -4.23 -8.06 -7.79
CA SER A 17 -4.08 -9.50 -8.06
C SER A 17 -2.64 -9.97 -8.30
N ALA A 18 -1.66 -9.39 -7.59
CA ALA A 18 -0.23 -9.67 -7.78
C ALA A 18 0.25 -11.00 -7.19
N ILE A 19 -0.54 -11.65 -6.33
CA ILE A 19 -0.19 -12.91 -5.69
C ILE A 19 -1.39 -13.86 -5.69
N SER A 20 -1.12 -15.16 -5.72
CA SER A 20 -2.17 -16.18 -5.70
C SER A 20 -1.70 -17.41 -4.90
N THR A 21 -2.61 -18.37 -4.68
CA THR A 21 -2.18 -19.68 -4.21
C THR A 21 -1.75 -20.54 -5.38
N ILE A 22 -0.53 -21.04 -5.35
CA ILE A 22 0.04 -21.94 -6.35
C ILE A 22 0.15 -23.36 -5.79
N ASP A 23 0.43 -24.31 -6.67
CA ASP A 23 0.55 -25.73 -6.35
C ASP A 23 -0.67 -26.34 -5.66
N ARG A 24 -0.53 -27.60 -5.21
CA ARG A 24 -1.62 -28.40 -4.65
C ARG A 24 -1.12 -29.31 -3.52
N GLY A 25 -2.04 -29.72 -2.65
CA GLY A 25 -1.76 -30.64 -1.55
C GLY A 25 -0.73 -30.05 -0.58
N ALA A 26 0.25 -30.85 -0.19
CA ALA A 26 1.30 -30.45 0.75
C ALA A 26 2.24 -29.36 0.22
N GLY A 27 2.34 -29.22 -1.12
CA GLY A 27 3.14 -28.18 -1.75
C GLY A 27 2.43 -26.83 -1.92
N LYS A 28 1.15 -26.72 -1.52
CA LYS A 28 0.38 -25.50 -1.72
C LYS A 28 0.99 -24.32 -0.95
N GLU A 29 1.23 -23.23 -1.66
CA GLU A 29 1.78 -22.01 -1.06
C GLU A 29 1.16 -20.73 -1.66
N VAL A 30 1.51 -19.58 -1.10
CA VAL A 30 1.14 -18.26 -1.65
C VAL A 30 2.40 -17.64 -2.26
N ALA A 31 2.35 -17.34 -3.55
CA ALA A 31 3.46 -16.76 -4.27
C ALA A 31 2.99 -15.84 -5.42
N PRO A 32 3.86 -14.94 -5.89
CA PRO A 32 3.71 -14.30 -7.19
C PRO A 32 3.78 -15.33 -8.33
N PRO A 33 3.28 -14.98 -9.53
CA PRO A 33 3.46 -15.80 -10.72
C PRO A 33 4.93 -16.14 -10.96
N PHE A 34 5.22 -17.43 -11.25
CA PHE A 34 6.56 -17.94 -11.53
C PHE A 34 7.62 -17.70 -10.43
N HIS A 35 7.20 -17.34 -9.20
CA HIS A 35 8.11 -16.91 -8.12
C HIS A 35 8.97 -15.68 -8.48
N GLU A 36 8.53 -14.89 -9.45
CA GLU A 36 9.23 -13.69 -9.88
C GLU A 36 8.58 -12.42 -9.30
N ALA A 37 9.30 -11.31 -9.38
CA ALA A 37 8.79 -10.02 -8.91
C ALA A 37 7.52 -9.63 -9.70
N PRO A 38 6.34 -9.57 -9.05
CA PRO A 38 5.09 -9.38 -9.78
C PRO A 38 5.02 -7.95 -10.37
N PRO A 39 4.84 -7.80 -11.70
CA PRO A 39 4.85 -6.50 -12.35
C PRO A 39 3.71 -5.61 -11.86
N ASP A 40 2.54 -6.20 -11.60
CA ASP A 40 1.33 -5.50 -11.20
C ASP A 40 1.32 -5.06 -9.72
N CYS A 41 2.21 -5.62 -8.89
CA CYS A 41 2.28 -5.22 -7.48
C CYS A 41 2.61 -3.73 -7.37
N ILE A 42 1.85 -3.01 -6.55
CA ILE A 42 1.99 -1.56 -6.31
C ILE A 42 2.68 -1.24 -4.98
N GLY A 43 3.12 -2.25 -4.22
CA GLY A 43 3.82 -2.05 -2.95
C GLY A 43 2.92 -1.52 -1.81
N CYS A 44 1.61 -1.82 -1.83
CA CYS A 44 0.66 -1.33 -0.82
C CYS A 44 0.77 -2.00 0.57
N LEU A 45 1.52 -3.11 0.69
CA LEU A 45 1.66 -3.95 1.89
C LEU A 45 0.38 -4.55 2.47
N ALA A 46 -0.79 -4.36 1.85
CA ALA A 46 -2.05 -4.87 2.38
C ALA A 46 -2.02 -6.38 2.65
N CYS A 47 -1.32 -7.15 1.81
CA CYS A 47 -1.16 -8.59 1.99
C CYS A 47 -0.30 -8.96 3.21
N ALA A 48 0.74 -8.18 3.51
CA ALA A 48 1.60 -8.38 4.68
C ALA A 48 0.86 -7.98 5.96
N GLU A 49 0.21 -6.80 5.97
CA GLU A 49 -0.54 -6.26 7.12
C GLU A 49 -1.73 -7.13 7.53
N ILE A 50 -2.42 -7.77 6.59
CA ILE A 50 -3.56 -8.65 6.90
C ILE A 50 -3.12 -10.05 7.35
N CYS A 51 -1.83 -10.38 7.27
CA CYS A 51 -1.36 -11.73 7.54
C CYS A 51 -1.40 -12.02 9.05
N PRO A 52 -2.19 -13.01 9.52
CA PRO A 52 -2.27 -13.30 10.95
C PRO A 52 -1.03 -14.02 11.51
N THR A 53 -0.10 -14.42 10.64
CA THR A 53 1.10 -15.18 11.03
C THR A 53 2.41 -14.55 10.53
N ASP A 54 2.37 -13.29 10.07
CA ASP A 54 3.55 -12.53 9.62
C ASP A 54 4.47 -13.27 8.63
N CYS A 55 3.90 -14.07 7.73
CA CYS A 55 4.69 -14.94 6.86
C CYS A 55 5.11 -14.30 5.54
N ILE A 56 4.78 -13.02 5.32
CA ILE A 56 5.14 -12.28 4.11
C ILE A 56 6.19 -11.24 4.51
N PRO A 57 7.48 -11.50 4.23
CA PRO A 57 8.55 -10.57 4.57
C PRO A 57 8.50 -9.34 3.65
N TYR A 58 8.83 -8.18 4.21
CA TYR A 58 9.01 -6.94 3.49
C TYR A 58 9.99 -6.04 4.23
N GLU A 59 10.55 -5.08 3.52
CA GLU A 59 11.40 -4.03 4.08
C GLU A 59 10.81 -2.67 3.71
N THR A 60 10.87 -1.71 4.64
CA THR A 60 10.40 -0.35 4.38
C THR A 60 11.37 0.65 4.99
N SER A 61 11.67 1.70 4.24
CA SER A 61 12.52 2.81 4.64
C SER A 61 11.93 4.14 4.16
N ASP A 62 12.61 5.24 4.43
CA ASP A 62 12.22 6.56 3.92
C ASP A 62 12.38 6.71 2.39
N LEU A 63 13.23 5.87 1.78
CA LEU A 63 13.55 5.95 0.35
C LEU A 63 12.80 4.92 -0.47
N GLY A 64 12.62 3.72 0.09
CA GLY A 64 12.05 2.62 -0.66
C GLY A 64 11.39 1.57 0.21
N ARG A 65 10.57 0.77 -0.45
CA ARG A 65 9.87 -0.37 0.12
C ARG A 65 10.09 -1.58 -0.77
N THR A 66 10.37 -2.74 -0.19
CA THR A 66 10.61 -3.97 -0.94
C THR A 66 9.68 -5.06 -0.44
N ILE A 67 8.95 -5.69 -1.36
CA ILE A 67 8.09 -6.84 -1.08
C ILE A 67 8.00 -7.69 -2.35
N TRP A 68 7.98 -9.02 -2.19
CA TRP A 68 7.93 -9.97 -3.32
C TRP A 68 9.03 -9.73 -4.37
N GLY A 69 10.25 -9.39 -3.94
CA GLY A 69 11.39 -9.15 -4.84
C GLY A 69 11.31 -7.86 -5.67
N LYS A 70 10.29 -7.02 -5.48
CA LYS A 70 10.14 -5.72 -6.15
C LYS A 70 10.38 -4.58 -5.16
N THR A 71 11.17 -3.58 -5.57
CA THR A 71 11.45 -2.37 -4.80
C THR A 71 10.70 -1.18 -5.39
N PHE A 72 10.09 -0.37 -4.51
CA PHE A 72 9.21 0.74 -4.83
C PHE A 72 9.77 2.05 -4.27
N GLU A 73 9.63 3.15 -5.00
CA GLU A 73 10.00 4.49 -4.53
C GLU A 73 8.92 5.03 -3.58
N MET A 74 9.34 5.56 -2.42
CA MET A 74 8.43 6.18 -1.47
C MET A 74 8.21 7.67 -1.77
N VAL A 75 6.94 8.09 -1.80
CA VAL A 75 6.57 9.50 -1.84
C VAL A 75 6.69 10.10 -0.44
N ARG A 76 7.44 11.19 -0.34
CA ARG A 76 7.66 11.93 0.91
C ARG A 76 6.75 13.13 1.00
N CYS A 77 6.12 13.27 2.16
CA CYS A 77 5.25 14.41 2.44
C CYS A 77 6.07 15.71 2.50
N PRO A 78 5.73 16.76 1.73
CA PRO A 78 6.49 18.03 1.74
C PRO A 78 6.37 18.79 3.07
N HIS A 79 5.36 18.48 3.90
CA HIS A 79 5.13 19.18 5.16
C HIS A 79 5.87 18.57 6.36
N CYS A 80 6.13 17.26 6.37
CA CYS A 80 6.74 16.58 7.51
C CYS A 80 7.88 15.63 7.15
N GLY A 81 8.17 15.45 5.86
CA GLY A 81 9.24 14.59 5.37
C GLY A 81 8.98 13.08 5.47
N ARG A 82 7.86 12.64 6.08
CA ARG A 82 7.51 11.23 6.23
C ARG A 82 7.23 10.57 4.88
N ALA A 83 7.87 9.42 4.64
CA ALA A 83 7.48 8.48 3.60
C ALA A 83 6.17 7.79 3.97
N HIS A 84 5.14 7.89 3.12
CA HIS A 84 3.79 7.41 3.49
C HIS A 84 3.10 6.53 2.46
N ILE A 85 3.49 6.58 1.20
CA ILE A 85 2.87 5.82 0.11
C ILE A 85 3.94 5.55 -0.96
N THR A 86 3.84 4.43 -1.67
CA THR A 86 4.69 4.20 -2.86
C THR A 86 4.19 5.04 -4.03
N ARG A 87 5.08 5.40 -4.96
CA ARG A 87 4.70 6.15 -6.17
C ARG A 87 3.65 5.38 -6.99
N GLU A 88 3.85 4.09 -7.15
CA GLU A 88 2.94 3.20 -7.88
C GLU A 88 1.56 3.12 -7.20
N GLN A 89 1.51 3.06 -5.87
CA GLN A 89 0.24 3.09 -5.13
C GLN A 89 -0.47 4.44 -5.27
N ALA A 90 0.27 5.55 -5.25
CA ALA A 90 -0.29 6.88 -5.48
C ALA A 90 -0.91 7.01 -6.88
N VAL A 91 -0.20 6.55 -7.91
CA VAL A 91 -0.70 6.52 -9.31
C VAL A 91 -1.89 5.60 -9.44
N PHE A 92 -1.86 4.42 -8.82
CA PHE A 92 -2.96 3.44 -8.87
C PHE A 92 -4.29 3.99 -8.32
N TYR A 93 -4.22 4.78 -7.25
CA TYR A 93 -5.41 5.42 -6.67
C TYR A 93 -5.74 6.78 -7.30
N ALA A 94 -4.82 7.41 -8.03
CA ALA A 94 -5.10 8.64 -8.76
C ALA A 94 -6.22 8.40 -9.80
N GLY A 95 -7.22 9.27 -9.82
CA GLY A 95 -8.38 9.17 -10.71
C GLY A 95 -9.48 8.22 -10.22
N ARG A 96 -9.18 7.26 -9.33
CA ARG A 96 -10.23 6.48 -8.65
C ARG A 96 -10.99 7.40 -7.69
N GLY A 97 -12.31 7.47 -7.84
CA GLY A 97 -13.16 8.30 -6.98
C GLY A 97 -12.93 9.82 -7.12
N GLY A 98 -12.35 10.28 -8.23
CA GLY A 98 -12.15 11.71 -8.50
C GLY A 98 -11.01 12.37 -7.71
N VAL A 99 -10.11 11.58 -7.12
CA VAL A 99 -8.98 12.09 -6.34
C VAL A 99 -7.78 12.34 -7.27
N PRO A 100 -7.24 13.57 -7.36
CA PRO A 100 -6.07 13.86 -8.20
C PRO A 100 -4.80 13.26 -7.60
N GLU A 101 -3.80 12.97 -8.44
CA GLU A 101 -2.51 12.45 -7.99
C GLU A 101 -1.84 13.34 -6.93
N SER A 102 -1.98 14.65 -7.07
CA SER A 102 -1.46 15.65 -6.12
C SER A 102 -1.97 15.45 -4.69
N TYR A 103 -3.13 14.81 -4.50
CA TYR A 103 -3.64 14.44 -3.19
C TYR A 103 -2.66 13.53 -2.45
N PHE A 104 -1.99 12.61 -3.16
CA PHE A 104 -1.07 11.64 -2.57
C PHE A 104 0.31 12.21 -2.27
N LEU A 105 0.60 13.47 -2.63
CA LEU A 105 1.85 14.14 -2.23
C LEU A 105 1.90 14.44 -0.73
N THR A 106 0.74 14.65 -0.09
CA THR A 106 0.66 14.97 1.34
C THR A 106 0.14 13.77 2.13
N CYS A 107 0.79 13.45 3.25
CA CYS A 107 0.37 12.34 4.10
C CYS A 107 -0.92 12.66 4.87
N ASP A 108 -1.67 11.61 5.25
CA ASP A 108 -2.96 11.76 5.93
C ASP A 108 -2.86 12.46 7.28
N ALA A 109 -1.75 12.28 8.00
CA ALA A 109 -1.51 12.98 9.26
C ALA A 109 -1.43 14.50 9.06
N CYS A 110 -0.76 14.97 8.00
CA CYS A 110 -0.69 16.39 7.67
C CYS A 110 -2.02 16.93 7.14
N LYS A 111 -2.74 16.17 6.30
CA LYS A 111 -4.09 16.52 5.85
C LYS A 111 -5.06 16.70 7.03
N ARG A 112 -5.07 15.76 7.98
CA ARG A 112 -5.91 15.85 9.19
C ARG A 112 -5.58 17.09 10.02
N LYS A 113 -4.29 17.42 10.20
CA LYS A 113 -3.86 18.64 10.91
C LYS A 113 -4.29 19.92 10.17
N GLN A 114 -4.16 19.98 8.86
CA GLN A 114 -4.60 21.14 8.07
C GLN A 114 -6.11 21.31 8.16
N MET A 115 -6.87 20.23 7.98
CA MET A 115 -8.32 20.25 8.07
C MET A 115 -8.81 20.69 9.46
N ALA A 116 -8.17 20.22 10.53
CA ALA A 116 -8.45 20.68 11.89
C ALA A 116 -8.25 22.20 12.05
N LYS A 117 -7.16 22.76 11.51
CA LYS A 117 -6.91 24.22 11.52
C LYS A 117 -8.00 24.97 10.76
N THR A 118 -8.40 24.49 9.59
CA THR A 118 -9.47 25.11 8.79
C THR A 118 -10.78 25.18 9.57
N PHE A 119 -11.18 24.09 10.25
CA PHE A 119 -12.37 24.09 11.10
C PHE A 119 -12.29 25.10 12.25
N THR A 120 -11.14 25.21 12.91
CA THR A 120 -10.94 26.23 13.96
C THR A 120 -11.09 27.64 13.39
N THR A 121 -10.47 27.94 12.25
CA THR A 121 -10.59 29.26 11.60
C THR A 121 -12.04 29.59 11.23
N LEU A 122 -12.78 28.63 10.67
CA LEU A 122 -14.19 28.82 10.31
C LEU A 122 -15.07 29.03 11.56
N SER A 123 -14.75 28.38 12.68
CA SER A 123 -15.49 28.57 13.94
C SER A 123 -15.32 29.95 14.56
N LEU A 124 -14.17 30.60 14.33
CA LEU A 124 -13.86 31.95 14.80
C LEU A 124 -14.38 33.06 13.87
N ALA A 125 -14.75 32.70 12.63
CA ALA A 125 -15.32 33.61 11.65
C ALA A 125 -16.85 33.73 11.74
N ARG A 126 -17.47 33.04 12.71
CA ARG A 126 -18.86 33.22 13.14
C ARG A 126 -18.93 34.18 14.32
#